data_AF-A0A353ZT23-F1
#
_entry.id   AF-A0A353ZT23-F1
#
_cell.length_a   1.000
_cell.length_b   1.000
_cell.length_c   1.000
_cell.angle_alpha   90.00
_cell.angle_beta   90.00
_cell.angle_gamma   90.00
#
_symmetry.space_group_name_H-M   'P 1'
#
loop_
_entity.id
_entity.type
_entity.pdbx_description
1 polymer ?
#
loop_
_entity_poly.entity_id
_entity_poly.type
_entity_poly.pdbx_seq_one_letter_code
_entity_poly.pdbx_strand_id
1 'polypeptide(L)' 'LVAGVITVTASEQRSQLRNREVALAKLCDLVAAGLAPEAARRRATKPTRGSNRRRLAAKEQRAATKRQRRRPSAE' A
#
# COMPACT_ATOMS: atom_id res chain seq x y z
N LEU A 1 16.03 -11.60 21.56
CA LEU A 1 17.43 -11.12 21.53
C LEU A 1 17.93 -11.04 22.96
N VAL A 2 19.06 -11.65 23.26
CA VAL A 2 19.78 -11.42 24.52
C VAL A 2 21.15 -10.90 24.13
N ALA A 3 21.53 -9.71 24.59
CA ALA A 3 22.81 -9.07 24.26
C ALA A 3 23.15 -9.03 22.75
N GLY A 4 22.15 -8.83 21.88
CA GLY A 4 22.34 -8.77 20.42
C GLY A 4 22.46 -10.14 19.72
N VAL A 5 22.37 -11.26 20.44
CA VAL A 5 22.39 -12.60 19.85
C VAL A 5 20.98 -13.08 19.52
N ILE A 6 20.80 -13.55 18.28
CA ILE A 6 19.60 -14.27 17.82
C ILE A 6 19.82 -15.76 18.06
N THR A 7 18.92 -16.36 18.85
CA THR A 7 18.89 -17.80 19.07
C THR A 7 17.60 -18.36 18.48
N VAL A 8 17.73 -19.37 17.62
CA VAL A 8 16.59 -20.05 16.99
C VAL A 8 16.57 -21.50 17.44
N THR A 9 15.40 -21.99 17.85
CA THR A 9 15.18 -23.38 18.25
C THR A 9 14.17 -24.06 17.32
N ALA A 10 14.36 -25.36 17.10
CA ALA A 10 13.43 -26.20 16.36
C ALA A 10 13.41 -27.61 16.95
N SER A 11 12.20 -28.12 17.23
CA SER A 11 11.97 -29.43 17.87
C SER A 11 10.74 -30.14 17.29
N GLU A 12 10.42 -29.85 16.03
CA GLU A 12 9.19 -30.31 15.37
C GLU A 12 9.31 -31.73 14.81
N GLN A 13 10.54 -32.20 14.61
CA GLN A 13 10.83 -33.47 13.97
C GLN A 13 11.58 -34.39 14.93
N ARG A 14 11.44 -35.71 14.72
CA ARG A 14 12.22 -36.71 15.46
C ARG A 14 13.71 -36.67 15.10
N SER A 15 14.03 -36.32 13.85
CA SER A 15 15.41 -36.22 13.35
C SER A 15 16.06 -34.91 13.75
N GLN A 16 17.21 -34.99 14.43
CA GLN A 16 18.02 -33.82 14.78
C GLN A 16 18.52 -33.07 13.53
N LEU A 17 18.94 -33.80 12.49
CA LEU A 17 19.37 -33.20 11.23
C LEU A 17 18.24 -32.34 10.64
N ARG A 18 17.01 -32.87 10.63
CA ARG A 18 15.86 -32.14 10.11
C ARG A 18 15.54 -30.91 10.96
N ASN A 19 15.62 -31.04 12.28
CA ASN A 19 15.46 -29.88 13.17
C ASN A 19 16.54 -28.81 12.93
N ARG A 20 17.78 -29.21 12.64
CA ARG A 20 18.86 -28.28 12.31
C ARG A 20 18.59 -27.54 10.99
N GLU A 21 18.12 -28.23 9.97
CA GLU A 21 17.70 -27.61 8.70
C GLU A 21 16.58 -26.59 8.91
N VAL A 22 15.57 -26.95 9.70
CA VAL A 22 14.45 -26.04 10.03
C VAL A 22 14.93 -24.81 10.80
N ALA A 23 15.80 -24.99 11.80
CA ALA A 23 16.35 -23.88 12.57
C ALA A 23 17.18 -22.93 11.68
N LEU A 24 17.96 -23.47 10.73
CA LEU A 24 18.70 -22.69 9.75
C LEU A 24 17.76 -21.90 8.83
N ALA A 25 16.72 -22.54 8.29
CA ALA A 25 15.74 -21.87 7.43
C ALA A 25 15.07 -20.70 8.16
N LYS A 26 14.59 -20.93 9.38
CA LYS A 26 14.00 -19.87 10.23
C LYS A 26 14.96 -18.72 10.50
N LEU A 27 16.24 -19.01 10.76
CA LEU A 27 17.24 -17.97 10.96
C LEU A 27 17.47 -17.16 9.68
N CYS A 28 17.59 -17.83 8.54
CA CYS A 28 17.73 -17.17 7.24
C CYS A 28 16.54 -16.26 6.94
N ASP A 29 15.32 -16.71 7.17
CA ASP A 29 14.11 -15.92 6.92
C ASP A 29 14.05 -14.68 7.83
N LEU A 30 14.39 -14.82 9.10
CA LEU A 30 14.46 -13.71 10.05
C LEU A 30 15.48 -12.66 9.63
N VAL A 31 16.68 -13.09 9.23
CA VAL A 31 17.74 -12.20 8.75
C VAL A 31 17.33 -11.54 7.44
N ALA A 32 16.78 -12.30 6.49
CA ALA A 32 16.33 -11.78 5.20
C ALA A 32 15.22 -10.73 5.38
N ALA A 33 14.25 -10.98 6.27
CA ALA A 33 13.19 -10.03 6.58
C ALA A 33 13.73 -8.77 7.28
N GLY A 34 14.69 -8.92 8.21
CA GLY A 34 15.30 -7.79 8.91
C GLY A 34 16.20 -6.92 8.03
N LEU A 35 16.80 -7.52 7.00
CA LEU A 35 17.63 -6.82 6.00
C LEU A 35 16.81 -6.32 4.79
N ALA A 36 15.52 -6.66 4.71
CA ALA A 36 14.68 -6.22 3.62
C ALA A 36 14.61 -4.68 3.61
N PRO A 37 14.77 -4.04 2.44
CA PRO A 37 14.64 -2.59 2.36
C PRO A 37 13.21 -2.19 2.73
N GLU A 38 13.06 -0.98 3.26
CA GLU A 38 11.74 -0.42 3.49
C GLU A 38 10.92 -0.39 2.18
N ALA A 39 9.60 -0.52 2.31
CA ALA A 39 8.70 -0.46 1.18
C ALA A 39 8.95 0.84 0.40
N ALA A 40 9.01 0.73 -0.93
CA ALA A 40 9.25 1.88 -1.79
C ALA A 40 8.26 3.00 -1.47
N ARG A 41 8.77 4.21 -1.20
CA ARG A 41 7.95 5.37 -0.88
C ARG A 41 6.87 5.54 -1.94
N ARG A 42 5.60 5.43 -1.52
CA ARG A 42 4.47 5.60 -2.43
C ARG A 42 4.52 6.98 -3.07
N ARG A 43 4.53 7.01 -4.41
CA ARG A 43 4.33 8.24 -5.18
C ARG A 43 2.84 8.44 -5.41
N ALA A 44 2.32 9.61 -5.05
CA ALA A 44 0.92 9.94 -5.29
C ALA A 44 0.64 9.90 -6.81
N THR A 45 -0.44 9.23 -7.20
CA THR A 45 -0.85 9.17 -8.60
C THR A 45 -1.67 10.40 -8.96
N LYS A 46 -1.51 10.87 -10.21
CA LYS A 46 -2.34 11.97 -10.72
C LYS A 46 -3.80 11.48 -10.86
N PRO A 47 -4.81 12.38 -10.74
CA PRO A 47 -6.19 12.03 -11.04
C PRO A 47 -6.32 11.42 -12.45
N THR A 48 -7.19 10.42 -12.58
CA THR A 48 -7.40 9.74 -13.86
C THR A 48 -8.03 10.68 -14.90
N ARG A 49 -7.81 10.41 -16.19
CA ARG A 49 -8.45 11.16 -17.28
C ARG A 49 -9.99 11.12 -17.18
N GLY A 50 -10.54 9.99 -16.75
CA GLY A 50 -11.99 9.83 -16.50
C GLY A 50 -12.49 10.70 -15.35
N SER A 51 -11.73 10.82 -14.26
CA SER A 51 -12.04 11.75 -13.17
C SER A 51 -12.07 13.20 -13.65
N ASN A 52 -11.06 13.59 -14.44
CA ASN A 52 -11.00 14.95 -15.01
C ASN A 52 -12.17 15.24 -15.95
N ARG A 53 -12.55 14.29 -16.82
CA ARG A 53 -13.73 14.43 -17.72
C ARG A 53 -15.03 14.60 -16.92
N ARG A 54 -15.28 13.75 -15.92
CA ARG A 54 -16.47 13.83 -15.06
C ARG A 54 -16.55 15.16 -14.31
N ARG A 55 -15.42 15.65 -13.78
CA ARG A 55 -15.34 16.95 -13.13
C ARG A 55 -15.74 18.10 -14.07
N LEU A 56 -15.28 18.09 -15.31
CA LEU A 56 -15.61 19.12 -16.31
C LEU A 56 -17.09 19.06 -16.72
N ALA A 57 -17.61 17.87 -17.03
CA ALA A 57 -19.03 17.70 -17.35
C ALA A 57 -19.94 18.18 -16.21
N ALA A 58 -19.62 17.82 -14.96
CA ALA A 58 -20.36 18.30 -13.79
C ALA A 58 -20.23 19.82 -13.57
N LYS A 59 -19.12 20.44 -13.98
CA LYS A 59 -18.95 21.91 -13.96
C LYS A 59 -19.85 22.56 -15.01
N GLU A 60 -19.88 22.03 -16.22
CA GLU A 60 -20.70 22.54 -17.33
C GLU A 60 -22.19 22.46 -17.02
N GLN A 61 -22.67 21.30 -16.56
CA GLN A 61 -24.06 21.10 -16.14
C GLN A 61 -24.46 22.11 -15.06
N ARG A 62 -23.63 22.29 -14.02
CA ARG A 62 -23.91 23.28 -12.96
C ARG A 62 -23.92 24.71 -13.49
N ALA A 63 -23.04 25.06 -14.43
CA ALA A 63 -23.02 26.38 -15.03
C ALA A 63 -24.30 26.64 -15.85
N ALA A 64 -24.76 25.65 -16.62
CA ALA A 64 -26.02 25.71 -17.35
C ALA A 64 -27.22 25.87 -16.42
N THR A 65 -27.32 25.06 -15.36
CA THR A 65 -28.36 25.19 -14.33
C THR A 65 -28.36 26.57 -13.68
N LYS A 66 -27.18 27.12 -13.35
CA LYS A 66 -27.08 28.47 -12.77
C LYS A 66 -27.51 29.57 -13.74
N ARG A 67 -27.24 29.43 -15.04
CA ARG A 67 -27.69 30.39 -16.07
C ARG A 67 -29.21 30.40 -16.19
N GLN A 68 -29.85 29.24 -16.21
CA GLN A 68 -31.30 29.11 -16.27
C GLN A 68 -32.02 29.67 -15.04
N ARG A 69 -31.36 29.68 -13.88
CA ARG A 69 -31.89 30.26 -12.64
C ARG A 69 -31.74 31.79 -12.54
N ARG A 70 -31.14 32.46 -13.54
CA ARG A 70 -31.07 33.93 -13.53
C ARG A 70 -32.48 34.48 -13.65
N ARG A 71 -32.80 35.51 -12.86
CA ARG A 71 -34.04 36.27 -13.05
C ARG A 71 -34.07 36.83 -14.47
N PRO A 72 -35.26 36.86 -15.12
CA PRO A 72 -35.40 37.54 -16.40
C PRO A 72 -34.89 38.98 -16.26
N SER A 73 -34.27 39.50 -17.33
CA SER A 73 -34.02 40.94 -17.43
C SER A 73 -35.35 41.67 -17.36
N ALA A 74 -35.40 42.73 -16.56
CA ALA A 74 -36.56 43.60 -16.49
C ALA A 74 -36.64 44.43 -17.78
N GLU A 75 -37.36 43.90 -18.76
CA GLU A 75 -38.10 44.66 -19.78
C GLU A 75 -39.57 44.21 -19.70
#